data_AF-A0ABD0BH18-F1
#
_entry.id   AF-A0ABD0BH18-F1
#
_cell.length_a   1.000
_cell.length_b   1.000
_cell.length_c   1.000
_cell.angle_alpha   90.00
_cell.angle_beta   90.00
_cell.angle_gamma   90.00
#
_symmetry.space_group_name_H-M   'P 1'
#
loop_
_entity.id
_entity.type
_entity.pdbx_description
1 polymer ?
#
loop_
_entity_poly.entity_id
_entity_poly.type
_entity_poly.pdbx_seq_one_letter_code
_entity_poly.pdbx_strand_id
1 'polypeptide(L)'
;MASAQPIIDLTDKLGWKVVSASFGGAYPEEISKALGVLLILFTFSKISRPWHGFVTGGMVGLGFEVFENLMYGVIGGMTDANSDAPGALFSWGLRSIAGPGLHVFFTAIAGYGIGLAVFTYGWDRVRRFQVAGVALLVAFVFHFCWNLTWEGNLAAIINVIAVSVFLYPLVIYLWIRCHRDAAADLGVIRMTSPLTLVSQVRNDE
;
A
#
# COMPACT_ATOMS: atom_id res chain seq x y z
N MET A 1 -15.46 -5.92 8.51
CA MET A 1 -14.11 -6.40 8.18
C MET A 1 -14.13 -7.92 8.18
N ALA A 2 -13.55 -8.59 7.18
CA ALA A 2 -13.30 -10.02 7.29
C ALA A 2 -12.43 -10.25 8.55
N SER A 3 -12.87 -11.10 9.47
CA SER A 3 -12.14 -11.28 10.73
C SER A 3 -10.86 -12.07 10.48
N ALA A 4 -9.71 -11.55 10.92
CA ALA A 4 -8.47 -12.32 10.97
C ALA A 4 -8.44 -13.31 12.16
N GLN A 5 -9.45 -13.26 13.04
CA GLN A 5 -9.54 -14.06 14.26
C GLN A 5 -9.27 -15.55 14.04
N PRO A 6 -9.83 -16.22 13.01
CA PRO A 6 -9.55 -17.65 12.80
C PRO A 6 -8.07 -17.94 12.52
N ILE A 7 -7.37 -17.02 11.84
CA ILE A 7 -5.93 -17.17 11.54
C ILE A 7 -5.10 -16.88 12.78
N ILE A 8 -5.44 -15.83 13.54
CA ILE A 8 -4.79 -15.50 14.82
C ILE A 8 -4.90 -16.69 15.79
N ASP A 9 -6.12 -17.22 15.97
CA ASP A 9 -6.36 -18.39 16.84
C ASP A 9 -5.55 -19.61 16.40
N LEU A 10 -5.39 -19.81 15.09
CA LEU A 10 -4.58 -20.90 14.54
C LEU A 10 -3.09 -20.67 14.83
N THR A 11 -2.56 -19.48 14.57
CA THR A 11 -1.15 -19.17 14.83
C THR A 11 -0.82 -19.27 16.31
N ASP A 12 -1.73 -18.84 17.18
CA ASP A 12 -1.57 -18.93 18.63
C ASP A 12 -1.56 -20.39 19.10
N LYS A 13 -2.49 -21.22 18.59
CA LYS A 13 -2.54 -22.67 18.89
C LYS A 13 -1.31 -23.42 18.39
N LEU A 14 -0.73 -23.01 17.26
CA LEU A 14 0.48 -23.58 16.71
C LEU A 14 1.76 -23.05 17.38
N GLY A 15 1.65 -22.11 18.31
CA GLY A 15 2.78 -21.49 18.99
C GLY A 15 3.59 -20.53 18.11
N TRP A 16 3.03 -20.10 16.97
CA TRP A 16 3.68 -19.22 15.99
C TRP A 16 3.57 -17.74 16.39
N LYS A 17 4.02 -17.42 17.60
CA LYS A 17 3.85 -16.09 18.22
C LYS A 17 4.43 -14.95 17.38
N VAL A 18 5.57 -15.20 16.73
CA VAL A 18 6.31 -14.20 15.93
C VAL A 18 5.48 -13.66 14.75
N VAL A 19 4.57 -14.46 14.19
CA VAL A 19 3.79 -14.12 12.98
C VAL A 19 2.32 -13.85 13.28
N SER A 20 1.84 -14.08 14.50
CA SER A 20 0.42 -13.94 14.86
C SER A 20 -0.09 -12.52 14.61
N ALA A 21 0.67 -11.50 15.05
CA ALA A 21 0.38 -10.10 14.76
C ALA A 21 0.44 -9.78 13.25
N SER A 22 1.39 -10.38 12.52
CA SER A 22 1.53 -10.21 11.08
C SER A 22 0.31 -10.72 10.32
N PHE A 23 -0.19 -11.91 10.65
CA PHE A 23 -1.43 -12.41 10.05
C PHE A 23 -2.66 -11.63 10.50
N GLY A 24 -2.72 -11.22 11.78
CA GLY A 24 -3.83 -10.47 12.33
C GLY A 24 -4.04 -9.11 11.67
N GLY A 25 -2.95 -8.36 11.50
CA GLY A 25 -2.96 -7.03 10.88
C GLY A 25 -2.94 -7.09 9.35
N ALA A 26 -1.92 -7.72 8.75
CA ALA A 26 -1.66 -7.54 7.33
C ALA A 26 -2.70 -8.22 6.42
N TYR A 27 -3.20 -9.40 6.78
CA TYR A 27 -4.06 -10.18 5.90
C TYR A 27 -5.39 -9.49 5.55
N PRO A 28 -6.26 -9.13 6.52
CA PRO A 28 -7.52 -8.48 6.19
C PRO A 28 -7.31 -7.05 5.68
N GLU A 29 -6.25 -6.38 6.13
CA GLU A 29 -6.04 -4.96 5.87
C GLU A 29 -5.58 -4.70 4.44
N GLU A 30 -4.59 -5.44 3.93
CA GLU A 30 -4.10 -5.23 2.56
C GLU A 30 -5.18 -5.54 1.51
N ILE A 31 -6.02 -6.54 1.76
CA ILE A 31 -7.18 -6.83 0.90
C ILE A 31 -8.18 -5.66 0.95
N SER A 32 -8.48 -5.15 2.15
CA SER A 32 -9.42 -4.03 2.33
C SER A 32 -8.91 -2.75 1.64
N LYS A 33 -7.62 -2.45 1.77
CA LYS A 33 -6.95 -1.34 1.10
C LYS A 33 -7.00 -1.49 -0.42
N ALA A 34 -6.66 -2.66 -0.96
CA ALA A 34 -6.70 -2.94 -2.39
C ALA A 34 -8.12 -2.80 -2.98
N LEU A 35 -9.14 -3.25 -2.24
CA LEU A 35 -10.54 -3.03 -2.60
C LEU A 35 -10.90 -1.54 -2.59
N GLY A 36 -10.46 -0.78 -1.59
CA GLY A 36 -10.61 0.68 -1.54
C GLY A 36 -10.01 1.37 -2.76
N VAL A 37 -8.81 0.94 -3.18
CA VAL A 37 -8.19 1.44 -4.42
C VAL A 37 -9.05 1.11 -5.63
N LEU A 38 -9.43 -0.15 -5.84
CA LEU A 38 -10.28 -0.57 -6.96
C LEU A 38 -11.57 0.26 -7.03
N LEU A 39 -12.26 0.44 -5.90
CA LEU A 39 -13.48 1.23 -5.82
C LEU A 39 -13.26 2.66 -6.30
N ILE A 40 -12.19 3.32 -5.85
CA ILE A 40 -11.87 4.69 -6.28
C ILE A 40 -11.54 4.73 -7.78
N LEU A 41 -10.69 3.82 -8.26
CA LEU A 41 -10.30 3.77 -9.68
C LEU A 41 -11.50 3.57 -10.62
N PHE A 42 -12.49 2.77 -10.22
CA PHE A 42 -13.70 2.52 -11.01
C PHE A 42 -14.79 3.59 -10.82
N THR A 43 -14.75 4.37 -9.74
CA THR A 43 -15.74 5.43 -9.48
C THR A 43 -15.43 6.69 -10.28
N PHE A 44 -14.17 7.08 -10.39
CA PHE A 44 -13.80 8.36 -10.99
C PHE A 44 -13.28 8.19 -12.42
N SER A 45 -14.08 8.61 -13.41
CA SER A 45 -13.73 8.51 -14.85
C SER A 45 -12.48 9.27 -15.28
N LYS A 46 -12.02 10.25 -14.47
CA LYS A 46 -10.77 10.97 -14.71
C LYS A 46 -9.53 10.14 -14.38
N ILE A 47 -9.69 9.11 -13.55
CA ILE A 47 -8.62 8.19 -13.20
C ILE A 47 -8.51 7.14 -14.30
N SER A 48 -7.54 7.33 -15.21
CA SER A 48 -7.41 6.53 -16.43
C SER A 48 -5.98 6.12 -16.80
N ARG A 49 -5.05 6.18 -15.84
CA ARG A 49 -3.61 5.96 -16.06
C ARG A 49 -3.05 5.05 -14.98
N PRO A 50 -2.06 4.19 -15.30
CA PRO A 50 -1.45 3.32 -14.29
C PRO A 50 -0.89 4.07 -13.07
N TRP A 51 -0.24 5.22 -13.28
CA TRP A 51 0.33 6.02 -12.20
C TRP A 51 -0.73 6.64 -11.28
N HIS A 52 -1.98 6.81 -11.73
CA HIS A 52 -3.08 7.18 -10.83
C HIS A 52 -3.33 6.10 -9.78
N GLY A 53 -3.14 4.82 -10.13
CA GLY A 53 -3.23 3.71 -9.17
C GLY A 53 -2.25 3.85 -8.02
N PHE A 54 -1.01 4.28 -8.29
CA PHE A 54 0.00 4.55 -7.26
C PHE A 54 -0.44 5.68 -6.31
N VAL A 55 -0.91 6.79 -6.87
CA VAL A 55 -1.39 7.95 -6.08
C VAL A 55 -2.63 7.60 -5.26
N THR A 56 -3.63 6.97 -5.88
CA THR A 56 -4.84 6.50 -5.19
C THR A 56 -4.48 5.51 -4.08
N GLY A 57 -3.55 4.60 -4.34
CA GLY A 57 -3.01 3.69 -3.34
C GLY A 57 -2.41 4.43 -2.15
N GLY A 58 -1.54 5.40 -2.41
CA GLY A 58 -0.97 6.25 -1.35
C GLY A 58 -2.03 6.95 -0.51
N MET A 59 -3.09 7.50 -1.14
CA MET A 59 -4.17 8.19 -0.43
C MET A 59 -5.02 7.25 0.43
N VAL A 60 -5.34 6.05 -0.07
CA VAL A 60 -6.03 5.02 0.74
C VAL A 60 -5.14 4.61 1.91
N GLY A 61 -3.86 4.34 1.64
CA GLY A 61 -2.88 4.00 2.66
C GLY A 61 -2.72 5.07 3.74
N LEU A 62 -2.76 6.35 3.37
CA LEU A 62 -2.74 7.48 4.30
C LEU A 62 -3.94 7.47 5.25
N GLY A 63 -5.12 7.10 4.76
CA GLY A 63 -6.29 6.92 5.62
C GLY A 63 -6.09 5.85 6.70
N PHE A 64 -5.51 4.70 6.32
CA PHE A 64 -5.15 3.63 7.27
C PHE A 64 -4.04 4.06 8.23
N GLU A 65 -3.00 4.73 7.73
CA GLU A 65 -1.89 5.28 8.52
C GLU A 65 -2.41 6.18 9.65
N VAL A 66 -3.27 7.14 9.31
CA VAL A 66 -3.86 8.07 10.29
C VAL A 66 -4.72 7.33 11.30
N PHE A 67 -5.58 6.42 10.84
CA PHE A 67 -6.49 5.69 11.72
C PHE A 67 -5.73 4.78 12.69
N GLU A 68 -4.74 4.03 12.21
CA GLU A 68 -3.92 3.18 13.06
C GLU A 68 -3.09 4.00 14.04
N ASN A 69 -2.38 5.04 13.58
CA ASN A 69 -1.53 5.84 14.46
C ASN A 69 -2.36 6.51 15.57
N LEU A 70 -3.60 6.91 15.28
CA LEU A 70 -4.54 7.39 16.28
C LEU A 70 -4.94 6.27 17.26
N MET A 71 -5.31 5.09 16.77
CA MET A 71 -5.72 3.95 17.62
C MET A 71 -4.59 3.53 18.56
N TYR A 72 -3.35 3.43 18.07
CA TYR A 72 -2.17 3.11 18.88
C TYR A 72 -1.84 4.24 19.87
N GLY A 73 -2.06 5.50 19.52
CA GLY A 73 -1.96 6.61 20.46
C GLY A 73 -2.99 6.48 21.59
N VAL A 74 -4.25 6.17 21.28
CA VAL A 74 -5.30 5.95 22.29
C VAL A 74 -4.94 4.79 23.20
N ILE A 75 -4.54 3.64 22.64
CA ILE A 75 -4.10 2.47 23.43
C ILE A 75 -2.90 2.85 24.30
N GLY A 76 -1.90 3.52 23.74
CA GLY A 76 -0.71 3.98 24.45
C GLY A 76 -1.06 4.83 25.67
N GLY A 77 -1.98 5.79 25.50
CA GLY A 77 -2.47 6.60 26.62
C GLY A 77 -3.21 5.79 27.68
N MET A 78 -4.11 4.89 27.26
CA MET A 78 -4.87 4.04 28.20
C MET A 78 -4.00 3.05 28.99
N THR A 79 -2.87 2.63 28.41
CA THR A 79 -1.97 1.63 29.02
C THR A 79 -0.81 2.24 29.81
N ASP A 80 -0.58 3.56 29.70
CA ASP A 80 0.50 4.22 30.44
C ASP A 80 0.14 4.34 31.92
N ALA A 81 1.03 3.87 32.78
CA ALA A 81 0.79 3.82 34.22
C ALA A 81 0.86 5.20 34.91
N ASN A 82 1.44 6.21 34.26
CA ASN A 82 1.71 7.51 34.85
C ASN A 82 0.82 8.61 34.26
N SER A 83 0.59 8.62 32.94
CA SER A 83 -0.22 9.65 32.30
C SER A 83 -0.63 9.32 30.86
N ASP A 84 -1.92 9.54 30.58
CA ASP A 84 -2.54 9.31 29.26
C ASP A 84 -1.88 10.11 28.13
N ALA A 85 -1.60 11.40 28.34
CA ALA A 85 -1.12 12.27 27.27
C ALA A 85 0.32 11.94 26.82
N PRO A 86 1.32 11.83 27.73
CA PRO A 86 2.65 11.33 27.38
C PRO A 86 2.64 9.91 26.78
N GLY A 87 1.85 8.99 27.33
CA GLY A 87 1.73 7.61 26.81
C GLY A 87 1.21 7.57 25.38
N ALA A 88 0.19 8.38 25.08
CA ALA A 88 -0.36 8.51 23.75
C ALA A 88 0.65 9.12 22.77
N LEU A 89 1.29 10.22 23.16
CA LEU A 89 2.30 10.90 22.33
C LEU A 89 3.52 10.02 22.07
N PHE A 90 3.96 9.23 23.05
CA PHE A 90 5.07 8.30 22.88
C PHE A 90 4.74 7.21 21.87
N SER A 91 3.59 6.54 22.01
CA SER A 91 3.17 5.45 21.11
C SER A 91 2.95 5.95 19.68
N TRP A 92 2.28 7.10 19.53
CA TRP A 92 2.09 7.76 18.23
C TRP A 92 3.42 8.22 17.61
N GLY A 93 4.29 8.84 18.41
CA GLY A 93 5.58 9.37 17.97
C GLY A 93 6.54 8.27 17.54
N LEU A 94 6.61 7.16 18.30
CA LEU A 94 7.42 6.00 17.95
C LEU A 94 7.02 5.43 16.59
N ARG A 95 5.72 5.28 16.33
CA ARG A 95 5.22 4.79 15.03
C ARG A 95 5.59 5.75 13.88
N SER A 96 5.40 7.04 14.12
CA SER A 96 5.69 8.08 13.13
C SER A 96 7.17 8.16 12.75
N ILE A 97 8.08 7.84 13.68
CA ILE A 97 9.54 7.88 13.46
C ILE A 97 10.08 6.55 12.96
N ALA A 98 9.64 5.44 13.55
CA ALA A 98 10.19 4.12 13.24
C ALA A 98 9.81 3.67 11.82
N GLY A 99 8.58 3.97 11.39
CA GLY A 99 8.04 3.54 10.12
C GLY A 99 7.23 4.64 9.44
N PRO A 100 7.85 5.74 9.00
CA PRO A 100 7.13 6.82 8.36
C PRO A 100 6.48 6.32 7.06
N GLY A 101 5.15 6.46 6.97
CA GLY A 101 4.38 6.27 5.74
C GLY A 101 4.22 4.81 5.29
N LEU A 102 4.36 3.83 6.18
CA LEU A 102 4.30 2.42 5.79
C LEU A 102 3.00 2.05 5.08
N HIS A 103 1.84 2.42 5.63
CA HIS A 103 0.56 2.07 5.03
C HIS A 103 0.38 2.82 3.70
N VAL A 104 0.87 4.06 3.60
CA VAL A 104 0.93 4.84 2.35
C VAL A 104 1.70 4.05 1.29
N PHE A 105 2.88 3.53 1.64
CA PHE A 105 3.78 2.89 0.70
C PHE A 105 3.36 1.48 0.29
N PHE A 106 2.90 0.65 1.23
CA PHE A 106 2.36 -0.68 0.92
C PHE A 106 1.18 -0.55 -0.03
N THR A 107 0.25 0.36 0.29
CA THR A 107 -0.95 0.56 -0.52
C THR A 107 -0.64 1.23 -1.85
N ALA A 108 0.36 2.11 -1.93
CA ALA A 108 0.82 2.68 -3.21
C ALA A 108 1.42 1.62 -4.14
N ILE A 109 2.17 0.65 -3.61
CA ILE A 109 2.71 -0.49 -4.39
C ILE A 109 1.55 -1.33 -4.94
N ALA A 110 0.61 -1.75 -4.07
CA ALA A 110 -0.56 -2.50 -4.48
C ALA A 110 -1.40 -1.71 -5.51
N GLY A 111 -1.62 -0.43 -5.25
CA GLY A 111 -2.38 0.46 -6.11
C GLY A 111 -1.73 0.67 -7.47
N TYR A 112 -0.41 0.75 -7.56
CA TYR A 112 0.29 0.80 -8.85
C TYR A 112 0.08 -0.47 -9.67
N GLY A 113 0.21 -1.65 -9.05
CA GLY A 113 -0.06 -2.93 -9.73
C GLY A 113 -1.50 -3.07 -10.20
N ILE A 114 -2.46 -2.62 -9.39
CA ILE A 114 -3.87 -2.54 -9.78
C ILE A 114 -4.04 -1.56 -10.94
N GLY A 115 -3.41 -0.37 -10.88
CA GLY A 115 -3.44 0.63 -11.94
C GLY A 115 -2.92 0.10 -13.28
N LEU A 116 -1.81 -0.65 -13.26
CA LEU A 116 -1.30 -1.36 -14.44
C LEU A 116 -2.32 -2.40 -14.94
N ALA A 117 -2.85 -3.23 -14.04
CA ALA A 117 -3.80 -4.27 -14.38
C ALA A 117 -5.12 -3.74 -14.96
N VAL A 118 -5.55 -2.53 -14.58
CA VAL A 118 -6.78 -1.91 -15.09
C VAL A 118 -6.51 -1.12 -16.38
N PHE A 119 -5.50 -0.25 -16.39
CA PHE A 119 -5.35 0.77 -17.43
C PHE A 119 -4.36 0.43 -18.54
N THR A 120 -3.55 -0.63 -18.42
CA THR A 120 -2.62 -0.99 -19.50
C THR A 120 -3.36 -1.66 -20.67
N TYR A 121 -3.16 -1.14 -21.89
CA TYR A 121 -3.76 -1.68 -23.11
C TYR A 121 -3.04 -2.96 -23.59
N GLY A 122 -3.77 -3.86 -24.26
CA GLY A 122 -3.22 -5.06 -24.90
C GLY A 122 -2.86 -6.22 -23.97
N TRP A 123 -3.04 -6.08 -22.65
CA TRP A 123 -2.83 -7.19 -21.71
C TRP A 123 -4.04 -8.11 -21.63
N ASP A 124 -3.80 -9.42 -21.70
CA ASP A 124 -4.80 -10.45 -21.42
C ASP A 124 -5.20 -10.49 -19.92
N ARG A 125 -6.24 -11.28 -19.60
CA ARG A 125 -6.75 -11.38 -18.22
C ARG A 125 -5.72 -11.98 -17.27
N VAL A 126 -4.95 -12.98 -17.72
CA VAL A 126 -3.99 -13.70 -16.88
C VAL A 126 -2.91 -12.74 -16.41
N ARG A 127 -2.32 -11.97 -17.32
CA ARG A 127 -1.31 -10.97 -17.01
C ARG A 127 -1.82 -9.90 -16.06
N ARG A 128 -3.07 -9.45 -16.22
CA ARG A 128 -3.70 -8.46 -15.32
C ARG A 128 -3.82 -9.01 -13.89
N PHE A 129 -4.34 -10.23 -13.74
CA PHE A 129 -4.44 -10.87 -12.42
C PHE A 129 -3.07 -11.16 -11.80
N GLN A 130 -2.08 -11.57 -12.60
CA GLN A 130 -0.72 -11.79 -12.12
C GLN A 130 -0.09 -10.51 -11.59
N VAL A 131 -0.15 -9.40 -12.34
CA VAL A 131 0.46 -8.13 -11.92
C VAL A 131 -0.22 -7.56 -10.67
N ALA A 132 -1.56 -7.55 -10.63
CA ALA A 132 -2.30 -7.11 -9.45
C ALA A 132 -2.02 -8.02 -8.23
N GLY A 133 -2.01 -9.34 -8.44
CA GLY A 133 -1.74 -10.32 -7.40
C GLY A 133 -0.32 -10.23 -6.83
N VAL A 134 0.68 -10.05 -7.69
CA VAL A 134 2.08 -9.86 -7.27
C VAL A 134 2.23 -8.55 -6.49
N ALA A 135 1.64 -7.45 -6.96
CA ALA A 135 1.73 -6.18 -6.25
C ALA A 135 1.05 -6.23 -4.87
N LEU A 136 -0.11 -6.87 -4.78
CA LEU A 136 -0.79 -7.13 -3.49
C LEU A 136 0.05 -8.03 -2.59
N LEU A 137 0.65 -9.09 -3.13
CA LEU A 137 1.52 -9.98 -2.37
C LEU A 137 2.76 -9.24 -1.84
N VAL A 138 3.38 -8.37 -2.64
CA VAL A 138 4.52 -7.56 -2.20
C VAL A 138 4.12 -6.62 -1.07
N ALA A 139 2.98 -5.93 -1.18
CA ALA A 139 2.46 -5.08 -0.11
C ALA A 139 2.19 -5.89 1.18
N PHE A 140 1.55 -7.05 1.04
CA PHE A 140 1.31 -7.98 2.14
C PHE A 140 2.61 -8.46 2.79
N VAL A 141 3.63 -8.85 2.03
CA VAL A 141 4.91 -9.32 2.57
C VAL A 141 5.60 -8.21 3.36
N PHE A 142 5.65 -6.98 2.85
CA PHE A 142 6.25 -5.87 3.59
C PHE A 142 5.50 -5.57 4.89
N HIS A 143 4.17 -5.52 4.84
CA HIS A 143 3.36 -5.30 6.03
C HIS A 143 3.49 -6.47 7.03
N PHE A 144 3.49 -7.71 6.53
CA PHE A 144 3.69 -8.91 7.33
C PHE A 144 5.04 -8.88 8.05
N CYS A 145 6.12 -8.59 7.31
CA CYS A 145 7.47 -8.50 7.87
C CYS A 145 7.59 -7.35 8.87
N TRP A 146 6.95 -6.21 8.63
CA TRP A 146 6.91 -5.09 9.58
C TRP A 146 6.30 -5.51 10.93
N ASN A 147 5.25 -6.34 10.89
CA ASN A 147 4.53 -6.79 12.09
C ASN A 147 5.15 -8.01 12.78
N LEU A 148 6.32 -8.49 12.35
CA LEU A 148 6.99 -9.62 13.02
C LEU A 148 7.41 -9.23 14.44
N THR A 149 6.98 -10.02 15.41
CA THR A 149 7.26 -9.81 16.84
C THR A 149 8.45 -10.65 17.30
N TRP A 150 9.65 -10.27 16.88
CA TRP A 150 10.89 -10.95 17.27
C TRP A 150 11.17 -10.86 18.77
N GLU A 151 11.66 -11.95 19.35
CA GLU A 151 12.17 -11.94 20.72
C GLU A 151 13.53 -11.24 20.77
N GLY A 152 13.60 -10.15 21.53
CA GLY A 152 14.83 -9.38 21.76
C GLY A 152 15.00 -8.16 20.85
N ASN A 153 15.50 -7.07 21.45
CA ASN A 153 15.58 -5.76 20.80
C ASN A 153 16.45 -5.76 19.53
N LEU A 154 17.57 -6.51 19.53
CA LEU A 154 18.48 -6.55 18.38
C LEU A 154 17.79 -7.16 17.14
N ALA A 155 17.06 -8.26 17.30
CA ALA A 155 16.35 -8.91 16.19
C ALA A 155 15.23 -8.02 15.64
N ALA A 156 14.48 -7.34 16.53
CA ALA A 156 13.47 -6.37 16.12
C ALA A 156 14.06 -5.19 15.33
N ILE A 157 15.20 -4.63 15.78
CA ILE A 157 15.89 -3.54 15.08
C ILE A 157 16.39 -4.00 13.70
N ILE A 158 17.01 -5.19 13.63
CA ILE A 158 17.47 -5.77 12.36
C ILE A 158 16.29 -5.94 11.39
N ASN A 159 15.15 -6.43 11.87
CA ASN A 159 13.94 -6.58 11.05
C ASN A 159 13.44 -5.24 10.49
N VAL A 160 13.31 -4.21 11.34
CA VAL A 160 12.88 -2.87 10.93
C VAL A 160 13.82 -2.28 9.87
N ILE A 161 15.14 -2.41 10.09
CA ILE A 161 16.15 -1.95 9.12
C ILE A 161 16.03 -2.72 7.80
N ALA A 162 15.93 -4.05 7.86
CA ALA A 162 15.81 -4.89 6.68
C ALA A 162 14.58 -4.51 5.85
N VAL A 163 13.40 -4.43 6.47
CA VAL A 163 12.16 -3.99 5.81
C VAL A 163 12.33 -2.63 5.15
N SER A 164 12.91 -1.66 5.88
CA SER A 164 13.13 -0.29 5.41
C SER A 164 14.06 -0.22 4.19
N VAL A 165 15.18 -0.96 4.22
CA VAL A 165 16.18 -0.98 3.14
C VAL A 165 15.61 -1.52 1.83
N PHE A 166 14.60 -2.38 1.87
CA PHE A 166 13.94 -2.86 0.65
C PHE A 166 12.72 -2.00 0.27
N LEU A 167 11.93 -1.55 1.23
CA LEU A 167 10.71 -0.79 1.00
C LEU A 167 10.99 0.58 0.38
N TYR A 168 11.83 1.40 1.04
CA TYR A 168 12.01 2.79 0.64
C TYR A 168 12.62 2.93 -0.76
N PRO A 169 13.67 2.16 -1.15
CA PRO A 169 14.18 2.21 -2.52
C PRO A 169 13.16 1.78 -3.57
N LEU A 170 12.34 0.76 -3.28
CA LEU A 170 11.28 0.32 -4.20
C LEU A 170 10.25 1.44 -4.42
N VAL A 171 9.81 2.09 -3.33
CA VAL A 171 8.85 3.20 -3.40
C VAL A 171 9.45 4.38 -4.15
N ILE A 172 10.70 4.74 -3.87
CA ILE A 172 11.40 5.83 -4.57
C ILE A 172 11.50 5.53 -6.07
N TYR A 173 11.84 4.29 -6.43
CA TYR A 173 11.86 3.85 -7.82
C TYR A 173 10.48 3.99 -8.49
N LEU A 174 9.42 3.50 -7.84
CA LEU A 174 8.05 3.61 -8.36
C LEU A 174 7.58 5.07 -8.44
N TRP A 175 7.93 5.90 -7.47
CA TRP A 175 7.67 7.34 -7.49
C TRP A 175 8.33 7.99 -8.70
N ILE A 176 9.62 7.77 -8.91
CA ILE A 176 10.36 8.33 -10.06
C ILE A 176 9.72 7.85 -11.36
N ARG A 177 9.36 6.57 -11.46
CA ARG A 177 8.69 6.00 -12.63
C ARG A 177 7.34 6.67 -12.89
N CYS A 178 6.48 6.74 -11.87
CA CYS A 178 5.16 7.35 -11.96
C CYS A 178 5.24 8.84 -12.28
N HIS A 179 6.21 9.55 -11.69
CA HIS A 179 6.45 10.97 -11.97
C HIS A 179 6.87 11.19 -13.43
N ARG A 180 7.76 10.34 -13.97
CA ARG A 180 8.13 10.39 -15.38
C ARG A 180 6.95 10.09 -16.30
N ASP A 181 6.15 9.08 -15.96
CA ASP A 181 4.95 8.72 -16.73
C ASP A 181 3.90 9.85 -16.67
N ALA A 182 3.77 10.55 -15.54
CA ALA A 182 2.89 11.71 -15.40
C ALA A 182 3.41 12.94 -16.17
N ALA A 183 4.71 13.21 -16.14
CA ALA A 183 5.32 14.30 -16.89
C ALA A 183 5.25 14.10 -18.41
N ALA A 184 5.23 12.85 -18.87
CA ALA A 184 5.05 12.49 -20.28
C ALA A 184 3.57 12.39 -20.71
N ASP A 185 2.62 12.53 -19.78
CA ASP A 185 1.20 12.41 -20.09
C ASP A 185 0.70 13.70 -20.75
N LEU A 186 0.40 13.61 -22.06
CA LEU A 186 -0.20 14.70 -22.85
C LEU A 186 -1.67 14.98 -22.45
N GLY A 187 -2.21 14.26 -21.47
CA GLY A 187 -3.57 14.40 -21.00
C GLY A 187 -4.59 13.75 -21.93
N VAL A 188 -5.81 14.27 -21.94
CA VAL A 188 -6.85 13.80 -22.86
C VAL A 188 -6.68 14.49 -24.20
N ILE A 189 -6.05 13.80 -25.15
CA ILE A 189 -6.02 14.24 -26.55
C ILE A 189 -7.45 14.10 -27.09
N ARG A 190 -8.17 15.22 -27.20
CA ARG A 190 -9.47 15.27 -27.87
C ARG A 190 -9.24 15.42 -29.36
N MET A 191 -9.44 14.35 -30.10
CA MET A 191 -9.46 14.41 -31.55
C MET A 191 -10.86 14.86 -32.01
N THR A 192 -10.89 15.81 -32.95
CA THR A 192 -12.14 16.33 -33.54
C THR A 192 -12.81 15.31 -34.45
N SER A 193 -12.07 14.29 -34.87
CA SER A 193 -12.55 13.15 -35.66
C SER A 193 -11.82 11.86 -35.25
N PRO A 194 -12.44 10.69 -35.37
CA PRO A 194 -11.78 9.41 -35.08
C PRO A 194 -10.66 9.14 -36.08
N LEU A 195 -9.48 8.73 -35.60
CA LEU A 195 -8.41 8.23 -36.45
C LEU A 195 -8.84 6.90 -37.07
N THR A 196 -9.01 6.88 -38.38
CA THR A 196 -9.29 5.68 -39.17
C THR A 196 -8.05 5.16 -39.86
N LEU A 197 -6.98 5.96 -39.96
CA LEU A 197 -5.74 5.62 -40.63
C LEU A 197 -4.51 6.06 -39.81
N VAL A 198 -3.46 5.22 -39.80
CA VAL A 198 -2.18 5.51 -39.11
C VAL A 198 -1.51 6.79 -39.62
N SER A 199 -1.74 7.16 -40.88
CA SER A 199 -1.21 8.39 -41.48
C SER A 199 -1.72 9.67 -40.80
N GLN A 200 -2.90 9.62 -40.16
CA GLN A 200 -3.50 10.77 -39.48
C GLN A 200 -2.79 11.11 -38.16
N VAL A 201 -1.90 10.25 -37.66
CA VAL A 201 -1.11 10.49 -36.42
C VAL A 201 0.07 11.45 -36.67
N ARG A 202 0.53 11.60 -37.92
CA ARG A 202 1.74 12.39 -38.27
C ARG A 202 1.47 13.81 -38.77
N ASN A 203 0.22 14.19 -38.98
CA ASN A 203 -0.13 15.44 -39.67
C ASN A 203 -0.63 16.56 -38.75
N ASP A 204 -0.59 16.35 -37.43
CA ASP A 204 -1.05 17.34 -36.43
C ASP A 204 0.12 18.13 -35.79
N GLU A 205 1.31 18.14 -36.43
CA GLU A 205 2.41 19.10 -36.17
C GLU A 205 2.33 20.29 -37.13
#